data_AF-A0A537ZBP6-F1
#
_entry.id   AF-A0A537ZBP6-F1
#
_cell.length_a   1.000
_cell.length_b   1.000
_cell.length_c   1.000
_cell.angle_alpha   90.00
_cell.angle_beta   90.00
_cell.angle_gamma   90.00
#
_symmetry.space_group_name_H-M   'P 1'
#
loop_
_entity.id
_entity.type
_entity.pdbx_description
1 polymer ?
#
loop_
_entity_poly.entity_id
_entity_poly.type
_entity_poly.pdbx_seq_one_letter_code
_entity_poly.pdbx_strand_id
1 'polypeptide(L)'
;MSYDEAIMIRASEAADAGELHRLAALDSIRPISGPALVAEVDGSILAALPLDGGRAIADPFSETAHLVELLESHASALNGAAPRPETRGAGAGAHTEQQPLAA
;
A
#
# COMPACT_ATOMS: atom_id res chain seq x y z
N MET A 1 -22.64 19.03 14.71
CA MET A 1 -22.35 19.02 13.26
C MET A 1 -21.10 18.17 13.12
N SER A 2 -21.27 16.92 12.72
CA SER A 2 -20.13 16.01 12.52
C SER A 2 -19.48 16.45 11.22
N TYR A 3 -18.27 17.00 11.30
CA TYR A 3 -17.47 17.22 10.11
C TYR A 3 -17.00 15.85 9.64
N ASP A 4 -17.30 15.52 8.39
CA ASP A 4 -16.73 14.36 7.71
C ASP A 4 -15.27 14.73 7.45
N GLU A 5 -14.40 14.37 8.40
CA GLU A 5 -12.97 14.65 8.32
C GLU A 5 -12.42 13.76 7.20
N ALA A 6 -12.05 14.37 6.07
CA ALA A 6 -11.64 13.64 4.89
C ALA A 6 -10.25 13.03 5.12
N ILE A 7 -10.19 11.70 5.21
CA ILE A 7 -8.93 10.96 5.34
C ILE A 7 -8.39 10.67 3.93
N MET A 8 -7.18 11.15 3.65
CA MET A 8 -6.44 10.79 2.44
C MET A 8 -5.36 9.75 2.74
N ILE A 9 -5.33 8.67 1.96
CA ILE A 9 -4.27 7.66 2.01
C ILE A 9 -3.44 7.80 0.76
N ARG A 10 -2.13 8.04 0.93
CA ARG A 10 -1.19 8.19 -0.19
C ARG A 10 0.18 7.60 0.14
N ALA A 11 1.00 7.39 -0.88
CA ALA A 11 2.41 7.08 -0.68
C ALA A 11 3.15 8.30 -0.12
N SER A 12 4.13 8.06 0.74
CA SER A 12 5.00 9.10 1.27
C SER A 12 5.90 9.68 0.19
N GLU A 13 6.13 10.98 0.28
CA GLU A 13 7.05 11.73 -0.55
C GLU A 13 8.25 12.19 0.27
N ALA A 14 9.34 12.58 -0.40
CA ALA A 14 10.53 13.09 0.29
C ALA A 14 10.24 14.34 1.13
N ALA A 15 9.21 15.12 0.76
CA ALA A 15 8.77 16.30 1.51
C ALA A 15 8.14 15.94 2.87
N ASP A 16 7.57 14.74 3.02
CA ASP A 16 6.91 14.30 4.25
C ASP A 16 7.90 13.89 5.35
N ALA A 17 9.20 13.83 5.04
CA ALA A 17 10.24 13.39 5.97
C ALA A 17 10.23 14.18 7.29
N GLY A 18 9.88 15.48 7.25
CA GLY A 18 9.75 16.30 8.45
C GLY A 18 8.62 15.85 9.37
N GLU A 19 7.42 15.64 8.82
CA GLU A 19 6.26 15.18 9.59
C GLU A 19 6.42 13.74 10.07
N LEU A 20 7.03 12.86 9.27
CA LEU A 20 7.35 11.49 9.71
C LEU A 20 8.36 11.49 10.87
N HIS A 21 9.33 12.41 10.86
CA HIS A 21 10.28 12.56 11.97
C HIS A 21 9.58 13.08 13.23
N ARG A 22 8.66 14.03 13.08
CA ARG A 22 7.83 14.55 14.18
C ARG A 22 6.98 13.44 14.80
N LEU A 23 6.29 12.66 13.98
CA LEU A 23 5.44 11.56 14.44
C LEU A 23 6.25 10.48 15.17
N ALA A 24 7.42 10.14 14.63
CA ALA A 24 8.34 9.20 15.27
C ALA A 24 8.89 9.73 16.60
N ALA A 25 9.15 11.03 16.71
CA ALA A 25 9.54 11.66 17.97
C ALA A 25 8.41 11.63 19.01
N LEU A 26 7.15 11.83 18.60
CA LEU A 26 5.98 11.72 19.49
C LEU A 26 5.80 10.29 20.00
N ASP A 27 5.95 9.29 19.13
CA ASP A 27 5.84 7.86 19.48
C ASP A 27 7.16 7.28 20.04
N SER A 28 8.20 8.10 20.25
CA SER A 28 9.53 7.71 20.78
C SER A 28 10.18 6.53 20.04
N ILE A 29 10.07 6.52 18.71
CA ILE A 29 10.59 5.48 17.84
C ILE A 29 11.49 6.05 16.74
N ARG A 30 12.12 5.17 15.97
CA ARG A 30 12.96 5.57 14.84
C ARG A 30 12.08 6.06 13.68
N PRO A 31 12.44 7.19 13.02
CA PRO A 31 11.73 7.66 11.83
C PRO A 31 11.73 6.64 10.71
N ILE A 32 10.60 6.54 10.01
CA ILE A 32 10.53 5.74 8.79
C ILE A 32 11.47 6.35 7.75
N SER A 33 12.39 5.53 7.27
CA SER A 33 13.43 5.92 6.32
C SER A 33 13.28 5.10 5.05
N GLY A 34 12.17 5.28 4.35
CA GLY A 34 11.82 4.46 3.18
C GLY A 34 10.40 4.72 2.68
N PRO A 35 9.96 3.97 1.65
CA PRO A 35 8.60 4.04 1.14
C PRO A 35 7.60 3.71 2.25
N ALA A 36 6.61 4.58 2.45
CA ALA A 36 5.55 4.38 3.40
C ALA A 36 4.21 4.75 2.77
N LEU A 37 3.12 4.24 3.35
CA LEU A 37 1.81 4.85 3.20
C LEU A 37 1.60 5.84 4.35
N VAL A 38 0.99 6.97 4.06
CA VAL A 38 0.63 8.00 5.05
C VAL A 38 -0.87 8.22 5.04
N ALA A 39 -1.43 8.42 6.22
CA ALA A 39 -2.80 8.88 6.42
C ALA A 39 -2.75 10.36 6.77
N GLU A 40 -3.29 11.18 5.88
CA GLU A 40 -3.37 12.61 6.00
C GLU A 40 -4.81 13.02 6.33
N VAL A 41 -4.96 13.88 7.33
CA VAL A 41 -6.23 14.38 7.82
C VAL A 41 -6.11 15.89 8.01
N ASP A 42 -6.99 16.67 7.39
CA ASP A 42 -6.92 18.14 7.38
C ASP A 42 -5.53 18.72 7.02
N GLY A 43 -4.83 18.06 6.09
CA GLY A 43 -3.50 18.47 5.64
C GLY A 43 -2.34 18.04 6.54
N SER A 44 -2.60 17.27 7.60
CA SER A 44 -1.59 16.79 8.56
C SER A 44 -1.47 15.27 8.52
N ILE A 45 -0.23 14.76 8.48
CA ILE A 45 0.02 13.32 8.55
C ILE A 45 -0.12 12.86 10.00
N LEU A 46 -1.12 12.04 10.28
CA LEU A 46 -1.41 11.55 11.64
C LEU A 46 -1.02 10.08 11.83
N ALA A 47 -0.83 9.33 10.74
CA ALA A 47 -0.31 7.98 10.79
C ALA A 47 0.51 7.65 9.53
N ALA A 48 1.47 6.75 9.66
CA ALA A 48 2.25 6.23 8.56
C ALA A 48 2.62 4.75 8.76
N LEU A 49 2.64 3.99 7.68
CA LEU A 49 2.97 2.57 7.66
C LEU A 49 4.13 2.33 6.68
N PRO A 50 5.29 1.85 7.14
CA PRO A 50 6.40 1.51 6.27
C PRO A 50 6.06 0.30 5.38
N LEU A 51 6.30 0.42 4.08
CA LEU A 51 6.01 -0.63 3.09
C LEU A 51 7.13 -1.69 2.98
N ASP A 52 8.29 -1.41 3.58
CA ASP A 52 9.46 -2.31 3.62
C ASP A 52 9.42 -3.32 4.80
N GLY A 53 8.33 -3.33 5.58
CA GLY A 53 8.11 -4.30 6.65
C GLY A 53 8.60 -3.81 8.02
N GLY A 54 7.87 -2.83 8.58
CA GLY A 54 8.10 -2.29 9.91
C GLY A 54 6.80 -2.02 10.67
N ARG A 55 6.91 -1.42 11.86
CA ARG A 55 5.74 -1.03 12.66
C ARG A 55 5.15 0.28 12.13
N ALA A 56 3.83 0.36 12.08
CA ALA A 56 3.13 1.63 11.87
C ALA A 56 3.49 2.64 12.97
N ILE A 57 3.49 3.91 12.60
CA ILE A 57 3.73 5.04 13.47
C ILE A 57 2.48 5.92 13.41
N ALA A 58 2.00 6.41 14.54
CA ALA A 58 0.80 7.21 14.60
C ALA A 58 0.92 8.24 15.73
N ASP A 59 0.17 9.34 15.65
CA ASP A 59 0.10 10.31 16.74
C ASP A 59 -0.56 9.65 17.97
N PRO A 60 0.18 9.45 19.09
CA PRO A 60 -0.35 8.80 20.28
C PRO A 60 -1.28 9.72 21.09
N PHE A 61 -1.34 11.01 20.78
CA PHE A 61 -2.17 11.99 21.47
C PHE A 61 -3.54 12.19 20.81
N SER A 62 -3.79 11.52 19.69
CA SER A 62 -5.02 11.56 18.91
C SER A 62 -5.58 10.13 18.73
N GLU A 63 -6.88 9.97 18.47
CA GLU A 63 -7.52 8.65 18.26
C GLU A 63 -7.17 8.06 16.89
N THR A 64 -5.90 7.78 16.63
CA THR A 64 -5.35 7.41 15.31
C THR A 64 -5.38 5.90 15.01
N ALA A 65 -5.93 5.07 15.90
CA ALA A 65 -5.97 3.61 15.72
C ALA A 65 -6.68 3.19 14.42
N HIS A 66 -7.79 3.85 14.10
CA HIS A 66 -8.54 3.60 12.86
C HIS A 66 -7.73 3.97 11.59
N LEU A 67 -6.84 4.97 11.67
CA LEU A 67 -5.96 5.34 10.56
C LEU A 67 -4.93 4.26 10.29
N VAL A 68 -4.39 3.63 11.34
CA VAL A 68 -3.46 2.49 11.20
C VAL A 68 -4.16 1.30 10.53
N GLU A 69 -5.37 0.94 10.97
CA GLU A 69 -6.15 -0.14 10.36
C GLU A 69 -6.44 0.10 8.86
N LEU A 70 -6.74 1.35 8.50
CA LEU A 70 -6.92 1.77 7.10
C LEU A 70 -5.63 1.63 6.29
N LEU A 71 -4.48 2.05 6.84
CA LEU A 71 -3.18 1.93 6.19
C LEU A 71 -2.79 0.46 5.97
N GLU A 72 -3.00 -0.39 6.98
CA GLU A 72 -2.74 -1.83 6.89
C GLU A 72 -3.63 -2.50 5.83
N SER A 73 -4.91 -2.13 5.80
CA SER A 73 -5.87 -2.62 4.80
C SER A 73 -5.43 -2.22 3.37
N HIS A 74 -4.98 -0.98 3.20
CA HIS A 74 -4.50 -0.49 1.91
C HIS A 74 -3.18 -1.14 1.49
N ALA A 75 -2.22 -1.31 2.42
CA ALA A 75 -0.97 -2.03 2.16
C ALA A 75 -1.22 -3.49 1.78
N SER A 76 -2.17 -4.15 2.44
CA SER A 76 -2.59 -5.51 2.09
C SER A 76 -3.17 -5.59 0.67
N ALA A 77 -3.99 -4.62 0.27
CA ALA A 77 -4.50 -4.54 -1.10
C ALA A 77 -3.39 -4.33 -2.15
N LEU A 78 -2.38 -3.51 -1.85
CA LEU A 78 -1.21 -3.31 -2.72
C LEU A 78 -0.38 -4.60 -2.87
N ASN A 79 -0.17 -5.33 -1.77
CA ASN A 79 0.58 -6.60 -1.78
C ASN A 79 -0.22 -7.77 -2.40
N GLY A 80 -1.54 -7.78 -2.23
CA GLY A 80 -2.45 -8.76 -2.82
C GLY A 80 -2.69 -8.57 -4.32
N ALA A 81 -2.39 -7.38 -4.85
CA ALA A 81 -2.45 -7.04 -6.28
C ALA A 81 -1.14 -7.33 -7.03
N ALA A 82 -0.25 -8.18 -6.49
CA ALA A 82 0.86 -8.72 -7.27
C ALA A 82 0.30 -9.34 -8.58
N PRO A 83 0.91 -9.07 -9.75
CA PRO A 83 0.34 -9.50 -11.02
C PRO A 83 0.18 -11.01 -11.03
N ARG A 84 -1.07 -11.47 -11.16
CA ARG A 84 -1.35 -12.84 -11.61
C ARG A 84 -0.50 -13.05 -12.87
N PRO A 85 0.35 -14.10 -12.94
CA PRO A 85 0.99 -14.45 -14.20
C PRO A 85 -0.12 -14.85 -15.15
N GLU A 86 -0.56 -13.88 -15.93
CA GLU A 86 -1.40 -14.05 -17.09
C GLU A 86 -0.67 -15.02 -18.01
N THR A 87 -1.15 -16.25 -17.99
CA THR A 87 -0.86 -17.33 -18.92
C THR A 87 -1.17 -16.84 -20.33
N ARG A 88 -0.22 -16.11 -20.91
CA ARG A 88 -0.21 -15.82 -22.34
C ARG A 88 0.24 -17.07 -23.08
N GLY A 89 -0.74 -17.80 -23.61
CA GLY A 89 -0.61 -18.53 -24.87
C GLY A 89 0.20 -19.81 -24.86
N ALA A 90 -0.45 -20.93 -24.52
CA ALA A 90 -0.21 -22.19 -25.18
C ALA A 90 -1.55 -22.71 -25.73
N GLY A 91 -2.09 -21.96 -26.70
CA GLY A 91 -2.94 -22.55 -27.71
C GLY A 91 -2.07 -23.44 -28.58
N ALA A 92 -2.08 -24.74 -28.31
CA ALA A 92 -1.72 -25.76 -29.28
C ALA A 92 -2.77 -26.87 -29.17
N GLY A 93 -3.98 -26.54 -29.63
CA GLY A 93 -4.89 -27.58 -30.08
C GLY A 93 -4.20 -28.28 -31.25
N ALA A 94 -3.72 -29.50 -31.01
CA ALA A 94 -3.41 -30.43 -32.08
C ALA A 94 -4.75 -30.90 -32.66
N HIS A 95 -5.32 -30.07 -33.53
CA HIS A 95 -6.30 -30.55 -34.49
C HIS A 95 -5.56 -31.43 -35.49
N THR A 96 -5.91 -32.72 -35.43
CA THR A 96 -5.90 -33.67 -36.53
C THR A 96 -5.91 -33.00 -37.90
N GLU A 97 -4.79 -33.03 -38.60
CA GLU A 97 -4.78 -33.03 -40.07
C GLU A 97 -4.19 -34.35 -40.55
N GLN A 98 -5.10 -35.26 -40.93
CA GLN A 98 -4.79 -36.38 -41.79
C GLN A 98 -4.52 -35.83 -43.19
N GLN A 99 -3.28 -35.93 -43.67
CA GLN A 99 -2.95 -35.68 -45.06
C GLN A 99 -3.27 -36.92 -45.92
N PRO A 100 -3.88 -36.76 -47.11
CA PRO A 100 -4.21 -37.87 -48.00
C PRO A 100 -3.08 -38.19 -49.01
N LEU A 101 -3.12 -39.44 -49.50
CA LEU A 101 -2.70 -39.93 -50.82
C LEU A 101 -1.20 -40.02 -51.17
N ALA A 102 -0.70 -41.26 -51.33
CA ALA A 102 -0.21 -41.83 -52.60
C ALA A 102 0.90 -42.88 -52.40
N ALA A 103 0.59 -44.15 -52.71
CA ALA A 103 1.30 -45.03 -53.65
C ALA A 103 0.74 -46.46 -53.55
#